data_AF-A0A414I6A5-F1
#
_entry.id   AF-A0A414I6A5-F1
#
_cell.length_a   1.000
_cell.length_b   1.000
_cell.length_c   1.000
_cell.angle_alpha   90.00
_cell.angle_beta   90.00
_cell.angle_gamma   90.00
#
_symmetry.space_group_name_H-M   'P 1'
#
loop_
_entity.id
_entity.type
_entity.pdbx_description
1 polymer ?
#
loop_
_entity_poly.entity_id
_entity_poly.type
_entity_poly.pdbx_seq_one_letter_code
_entity_poly.pdbx_strand_id
1 'polypeptide(L)'
;MEFEKRFCAFIDILGFKEKTKNFEDAVNYYKDYIRSYHGFTEYNKKIWEAVSESLNQENNSTEVEEIIFSDSIILYSIDWSKLLERVAAVMALLMEAGFWFRGGIGYGKYYSDVSDAHICMVSEGLVEAVELEEKRAIYPRIILSSKVVEKIHDEASDLYQVAQLLIQCQDDYWCINPFFLCPDFAPLIQNINTEIKKFAEELHICKKYMWLGELMNYFCIWSGLESQKEYYQKNKISVEEKELLPCPILDNEEITQKFIYLKRMMFRYKLDLSVFTRTFEENVKYYFNE
;
A
#
# COMPACT_ATOMS: atom_id res chain seq x y z
N MET A 1 16.52 30.44 -6.36
CA MET A 1 15.48 29.78 -7.17
C MET A 1 14.77 28.84 -6.23
N GLU A 2 13.47 29.05 -6.00
CA GLU A 2 12.67 28.16 -5.17
C GLU A 2 12.17 27.01 -6.04
N PHE A 3 12.47 25.77 -5.66
CA PHE A 3 12.01 24.59 -6.38
C PHE A 3 10.66 24.15 -5.83
N GLU A 4 9.75 23.76 -6.70
CA GLU A 4 8.50 23.12 -6.30
C GLU A 4 8.81 21.85 -5.52
N LYS A 5 7.98 21.55 -4.52
CA LYS A 5 8.07 20.31 -3.75
C LYS A 5 6.90 19.42 -4.09
N ARG A 6 7.18 18.15 -4.39
CA ARG A 6 6.17 17.16 -4.74
C ARG A 6 6.32 15.91 -3.89
N PHE A 7 5.19 15.26 -3.67
CA PHE A 7 5.14 13.87 -3.23
C PHE A 7 5.42 12.97 -4.43
N CYS A 8 6.13 11.87 -4.20
CA CYS A 8 6.50 10.91 -5.22
C CYS A 8 6.31 9.49 -4.68
N ALA A 9 5.53 8.66 -5.36
CA ALA A 9 5.46 7.23 -5.10
C ALA A 9 6.25 6.48 -6.16
N PHE A 10 7.13 5.58 -5.72
CA PHE A 10 7.81 4.60 -6.56
C PHE A 10 7.26 3.22 -6.23
N ILE A 11 6.72 2.54 -7.24
CA ILE A 11 6.05 1.25 -7.11
C ILE A 11 6.73 0.25 -8.03
N ASP A 12 7.19 -0.88 -7.50
CA ASP A 12 7.94 -1.92 -8.19
C ASP A 12 7.18 -3.26 -8.17
N ILE A 13 7.08 -3.95 -9.31
CA ILE A 13 6.50 -5.30 -9.38
C ILE A 13 7.46 -6.29 -8.72
N LEU A 14 6.98 -6.95 -7.67
CA LEU A 14 7.74 -7.93 -6.93
C LEU A 14 8.09 -9.15 -7.80
N GLY A 15 9.38 -9.44 -7.91
CA GLY A 15 9.90 -10.65 -8.55
C GLY A 15 9.93 -10.60 -10.08
N PHE A 16 9.76 -9.42 -10.70
CA PHE A 16 9.78 -9.29 -12.16
C PHE A 16 11.11 -9.77 -12.78
N LYS A 17 12.25 -9.47 -12.15
CA LYS A 17 13.57 -9.98 -12.58
C LYS A 17 13.64 -11.51 -12.74
N GLU A 18 12.94 -12.26 -11.90
CA GLU A 18 12.91 -13.72 -12.02
C GLU A 18 12.04 -14.16 -13.21
N LYS A 19 10.96 -13.43 -13.49
CA LYS A 19 10.08 -13.68 -14.65
C LYS A 19 10.82 -13.46 -15.96
N THR A 20 11.74 -12.49 -16.05
CA THR A 20 12.50 -12.22 -17.29
C THR A 20 13.48 -13.32 -17.67
N LYS A 21 13.71 -14.33 -16.81
CA LYS A 21 14.47 -15.54 -17.17
C LYS A 21 13.83 -16.34 -18.29
N ASN A 22 12.49 -16.31 -18.40
CA ASN A 22 11.77 -16.76 -19.59
C ASN A 22 11.12 -15.55 -20.27
N PHE A 23 11.69 -15.10 -21.39
CA PHE A 23 11.27 -13.87 -22.04
C PHE A 23 9.85 -13.94 -22.59
N GLU A 24 9.39 -15.09 -23.10
CA GLU A 24 8.02 -15.24 -23.63
C GLU A 24 6.98 -15.13 -22.51
N ASP A 25 7.23 -15.81 -21.39
CA ASP A 25 6.38 -15.72 -20.20
C ASP A 25 6.38 -14.30 -19.62
N ALA A 26 7.54 -13.64 -19.59
CA ALA A 26 7.67 -12.25 -19.14
C ALA A 26 6.85 -11.30 -20.03
N VAL A 27 6.88 -11.47 -21.36
CA VAL A 27 6.08 -10.66 -22.29
C VAL A 27 4.58 -10.87 -22.06
N ASN A 28 4.13 -12.11 -21.87
CA ASN A 28 2.73 -12.40 -21.60
C ASN A 28 2.28 -11.79 -20.26
N TYR A 29 3.06 -11.99 -19.20
CA TYR A 29 2.83 -11.38 -17.90
C TYR A 29 2.78 -9.85 -17.98
N TYR A 30 3.69 -9.23 -18.72
CA TYR A 30 3.75 -7.78 -18.89
C TYR A 30 2.55 -7.24 -19.69
N LYS A 31 2.12 -7.95 -20.74
CA LYS A 31 0.90 -7.60 -21.48
C LYS A 31 -0.34 -7.67 -20.60
N ASP A 32 -0.44 -8.68 -19.75
CA ASP A 32 -1.55 -8.82 -18.81
C ASP A 32 -1.55 -7.69 -17.78
N TYR A 33 -0.37 -7.34 -17.23
CA TYR A 33 -0.17 -6.20 -16.35
C TYR A 33 -0.64 -4.89 -16.99
N ILE A 34 -0.12 -4.57 -18.17
CA ILE A 34 -0.44 -3.34 -18.91
C ILE A 34 -1.93 -3.27 -19.25
N ARG A 35 -2.54 -4.39 -19.67
CA ARG A 35 -3.98 -4.45 -19.94
C ARG A 35 -4.80 -4.19 -18.68
N SER A 36 -4.45 -4.79 -17.56
CA SER A 36 -5.13 -4.56 -16.27
C SER A 36 -4.98 -3.10 -15.83
N TYR A 37 -3.78 -2.53 -15.97
CA TYR A 37 -3.50 -1.15 -15.60
C TYR A 37 -4.28 -0.13 -16.44
N HIS A 38 -4.25 -0.26 -17.77
CA HIS A 38 -4.95 0.65 -18.66
C HIS A 38 -6.46 0.50 -18.55
N GLY A 39 -6.97 -0.73 -18.52
CA GLY A 39 -8.41 -0.98 -18.35
C GLY A 39 -8.96 -0.31 -17.09
N PHE A 40 -8.20 -0.38 -15.99
CA PHE A 40 -8.52 0.34 -14.77
C PHE A 40 -8.48 1.87 -14.95
N THR A 41 -7.39 2.40 -15.48
CA THR A 41 -7.19 3.86 -15.60
C THR A 41 -8.26 4.50 -16.48
N GLU A 42 -8.62 3.85 -17.59
CA GLU A 42 -9.72 4.28 -18.46
C GLU A 42 -11.08 4.22 -17.75
N TYR A 43 -11.34 3.17 -16.98
CA TYR A 43 -12.58 3.03 -16.22
C TYR A 43 -12.72 4.12 -15.16
N ASN A 44 -11.65 4.37 -14.39
CA ASN A 44 -11.61 5.42 -13.38
C ASN A 44 -11.82 6.81 -13.99
N LYS A 45 -11.18 7.08 -15.13
CA LYS A 45 -11.35 8.35 -15.85
C LYS A 45 -12.81 8.58 -16.23
N LYS A 46 -13.49 7.56 -16.78
CA LYS A 46 -14.91 7.65 -17.15
C LYS A 46 -15.82 7.90 -15.94
N ILE A 47 -15.54 7.27 -14.80
CA ILE A 47 -16.30 7.53 -13.57
C ILE A 47 -16.11 8.99 -13.13
N TRP A 48 -14.87 9.46 -13.08
CA TRP A 48 -14.59 10.84 -12.64
C TRP A 48 -15.19 11.87 -13.57
N GLU A 49 -15.12 11.66 -14.88
CA GLU A 49 -15.80 12.49 -15.88
C GLU A 49 -17.30 12.56 -15.59
N ALA A 50 -17.97 11.41 -15.44
CA ALA A 50 -19.41 11.36 -15.13
C ALA A 50 -19.77 12.03 -13.79
N VAL A 51 -18.93 11.87 -12.76
CA VAL A 51 -19.13 12.51 -11.46
C VAL A 51 -18.94 14.02 -11.57
N SER A 52 -17.90 14.50 -12.24
CA SER A 52 -17.62 15.92 -12.43
C SER A 52 -18.74 16.64 -13.18
N GLU A 53 -19.24 16.01 -14.25
CA GLU A 53 -20.41 16.48 -15.00
C GLU A 53 -21.65 16.57 -14.10
N SER A 54 -21.88 15.56 -13.25
CA SER A 54 -23.04 15.55 -12.35
C SER A 54 -22.98 16.62 -11.24
N LEU A 55 -21.78 17.02 -10.82
CA LEU A 55 -21.56 17.97 -9.72
C LEU A 55 -21.30 19.41 -10.19
N ASN A 56 -21.29 19.69 -11.49
CA ASN A 56 -20.92 20.99 -12.08
C ASN A 56 -19.58 21.54 -11.54
N GLN A 57 -18.65 20.66 -11.22
CA GLN A 57 -17.31 21.06 -10.79
C GLN A 57 -16.39 21.11 -12.00
N GLU A 58 -15.68 22.23 -12.19
CA GLU A 58 -14.52 22.24 -13.09
C GLU A 58 -13.52 21.20 -12.58
N ASN A 59 -12.92 20.43 -13.51
CA ASN A 59 -11.83 19.49 -13.23
C ASN A 59 -10.57 20.27 -12.78
N ASN A 60 -10.61 20.86 -11.59
CA ASN A 60 -9.47 21.44 -10.89
C ASN A 60 -8.68 20.34 -10.15
N SER A 61 -8.53 19.17 -10.79
CA SER A 61 -7.66 18.14 -10.28
C SER A 61 -6.22 18.62 -10.46
N THR A 62 -5.55 19.00 -9.37
CA THR A 62 -4.11 18.75 -9.25
C THR A 62 -3.89 17.27 -9.58
N GLU A 63 -3.55 17.01 -10.83
CA GLU A 63 -3.55 15.68 -11.44
C GLU A 63 -2.34 14.92 -10.91
N VAL A 64 -2.52 13.62 -10.65
CA VAL A 64 -1.40 12.74 -10.35
C VAL A 64 -0.70 12.45 -11.67
N GLU A 65 0.48 13.01 -11.85
CA GLU A 65 1.34 12.72 -13.00
C GLU A 65 1.92 11.32 -12.88
N GLU A 66 2.06 10.63 -14.01
CA GLU A 66 2.50 9.24 -14.07
C GLU A 66 3.60 9.01 -15.10
N ILE A 67 4.57 8.19 -14.71
CA ILE A 67 5.56 7.59 -15.60
C ILE A 67 5.58 6.08 -15.33
N ILE A 68 5.37 5.27 -16.37
CA ILE A 68 5.53 3.82 -16.31
C ILE A 68 6.77 3.44 -17.11
N PHE A 69 7.70 2.75 -16.48
CA PHE A 69 8.90 2.24 -17.11
C PHE A 69 9.18 0.82 -16.62
N SER A 70 9.14 -0.15 -17.54
CA SER A 70 9.29 -1.57 -17.18
C SER A 70 8.27 -1.94 -16.08
N ASP A 71 8.73 -2.64 -15.05
CA ASP A 71 8.06 -3.07 -13.84
C ASP A 71 7.82 -1.97 -12.81
N SER A 72 8.21 -0.72 -13.11
CA SER A 72 8.05 0.40 -12.19
C SER A 72 6.96 1.37 -12.63
N ILE A 73 6.15 1.80 -11.66
CA ILE A 73 5.21 2.92 -11.78
C ILE A 73 5.73 4.04 -10.88
N ILE A 74 5.82 5.24 -11.44
CA ILE A 74 6.17 6.44 -10.69
C ILE A 74 5.05 7.45 -10.78
N LEU A 75 4.56 7.88 -9.61
CA LEU A 75 3.43 8.80 -9.49
C LEU A 75 3.88 10.04 -8.72
N TYR A 76 3.48 11.23 -9.21
CA TYR A 76 3.84 12.51 -8.58
C TYR A 76 2.61 13.38 -8.38
N SER A 77 2.58 14.12 -7.27
CA SER A 77 1.57 15.14 -7.03
C SER A 77 2.06 16.18 -6.03
N ILE A 78 1.54 17.39 -6.10
CA ILE A 78 1.66 18.37 -5.01
C ILE A 78 0.68 18.08 -3.86
N ASP A 79 -0.34 17.27 -4.11
CA ASP A 79 -1.41 16.90 -3.18
C ASP A 79 -1.17 15.47 -2.68
N TRP A 80 -0.85 15.33 -1.39
CA TRP A 80 -0.59 14.04 -0.78
C TRP A 80 -1.81 13.13 -0.81
N SER A 81 -3.02 13.66 -0.59
CA SER A 81 -4.24 12.84 -0.47
C SER A 81 -4.53 12.16 -1.79
N LYS A 82 -4.49 12.93 -2.88
CA LYS A 82 -4.67 12.40 -4.23
C LYS A 82 -3.61 11.38 -4.61
N LEU A 83 -2.36 11.59 -4.21
CA LEU A 83 -1.31 10.61 -4.45
C LEU A 83 -1.59 9.31 -3.70
N LEU A 84 -1.89 9.38 -2.39
CA LEU A 84 -2.17 8.18 -1.58
C LEU A 84 -3.39 7.41 -2.09
N GLU A 85 -4.47 8.12 -2.46
CA GLU A 85 -5.67 7.53 -3.07
C GLU A 85 -5.34 6.83 -4.40
N ARG A 86 -4.55 7.47 -5.27
CA ARG A 86 -4.12 6.86 -6.53
C ARG A 86 -3.28 5.61 -6.28
N VAL A 87 -2.32 5.66 -5.36
CA VAL A 87 -1.49 4.50 -5.00
C VAL A 87 -2.36 3.37 -4.44
N ALA A 88 -3.30 3.66 -3.53
CA ALA A 88 -4.21 2.66 -2.97
C ALA A 88 -5.07 2.00 -4.05
N ALA A 89 -5.54 2.78 -5.03
CA ALA A 89 -6.35 2.26 -6.13
C ALA A 89 -5.54 1.37 -7.08
N VAL A 90 -4.30 1.76 -7.39
CA VAL A 90 -3.35 0.95 -8.16
C VAL A 90 -3.07 -0.38 -7.43
N MET A 91 -2.78 -0.34 -6.13
CA MET A 91 -2.52 -1.54 -5.33
C MET A 91 -3.74 -2.48 -5.33
N ALA A 92 -4.92 -1.98 -4.95
CA ALA A 92 -6.10 -2.82 -4.77
C ALA A 92 -6.42 -3.66 -6.02
N LEU A 93 -6.39 -3.03 -7.19
CA LEU A 93 -6.82 -3.69 -8.43
C LEU A 93 -5.77 -4.58 -9.04
N LEU A 94 -4.52 -4.15 -9.03
CA LEU A 94 -3.47 -4.97 -9.60
C LEU A 94 -3.18 -6.19 -8.72
N MET A 95 -3.32 -6.06 -7.39
CA MET A 95 -3.23 -7.21 -6.47
C MET A 95 -4.39 -8.18 -6.64
N GLU A 96 -5.61 -7.67 -6.87
CA GLU A 96 -6.76 -8.51 -7.24
C GLU A 96 -6.50 -9.26 -8.57
N ALA A 97 -5.78 -8.63 -9.50
CA ALA A 97 -5.34 -9.25 -10.76
C ALA A 97 -4.07 -10.13 -10.63
N GLY A 98 -3.54 -10.33 -9.42
CA GLY A 98 -2.38 -11.21 -9.16
C GLY A 98 -1.00 -10.58 -9.38
N PHE A 99 -0.93 -9.25 -9.44
CA PHE A 99 0.32 -8.49 -9.48
C PHE A 99 0.63 -7.94 -8.09
N TRP A 100 1.86 -8.16 -7.63
CA TRP A 100 2.27 -7.82 -6.26
C TRP A 100 3.30 -6.72 -6.31
N PHE A 101 3.19 -5.74 -5.41
CA PHE A 101 4.01 -4.55 -5.46
C PHE A 101 4.68 -4.27 -4.14
N ARG A 102 5.83 -3.61 -4.22
CA ARG A 102 6.50 -2.97 -3.10
C ARG A 102 6.93 -1.57 -3.52
N GLY A 103 7.21 -0.70 -2.57
CA GLY A 103 7.56 0.67 -2.93
C GLY A 103 7.77 1.60 -1.76
N GLY A 104 8.01 2.86 -2.10
CA GLY A 104 8.15 3.95 -1.17
C GLY A 104 7.41 5.20 -1.63
N ILE A 105 7.09 6.08 -0.69
CA ILE A 105 6.56 7.42 -0.94
C ILE A 105 7.49 8.43 -0.27
N GLY A 106 8.12 9.27 -1.08
CA GLY A 106 9.01 10.34 -0.65
C GLY A 106 8.42 11.73 -0.88
N TYR A 107 9.05 12.73 -0.30
CA TYR A 107 8.67 14.13 -0.47
C TYR A 107 9.92 15.02 -0.53
N GLY A 108 9.97 15.93 -1.50
CA GLY A 108 11.08 16.87 -1.60
C GLY A 108 11.06 17.70 -2.87
N LYS A 109 12.19 18.38 -3.13
CA LYS A 109 12.34 19.23 -4.32
C LYS A 109 12.19 18.43 -5.59
N TYR A 110 11.53 19.04 -6.56
CA TYR A 110 11.20 18.46 -7.84
C TYR A 110 11.49 19.44 -8.97
N TYR A 111 12.07 18.91 -10.04
CA TYR A 111 12.19 19.56 -11.32
C TYR A 111 12.04 18.50 -12.41
N SER A 112 11.23 18.79 -13.42
CA SER A 112 11.14 17.97 -14.62
C SER A 112 11.11 18.84 -15.88
N ASP A 113 11.66 18.29 -16.95
CA ASP A 113 11.54 18.78 -18.32
C ASP A 113 11.16 17.55 -19.17
N VAL A 114 9.88 17.47 -19.52
CA VAL A 114 9.27 16.31 -20.17
C VAL A 114 8.82 16.72 -21.57
N SER A 115 9.20 15.90 -22.56
CA SER A 115 8.80 16.01 -23.96
C SER A 115 8.40 14.64 -24.50
N ASP A 116 7.83 14.60 -25.70
CA ASP A 116 7.43 13.34 -26.36
C ASP A 116 8.59 12.33 -26.52
N ALA A 117 9.85 12.81 -26.55
CA ALA A 117 11.03 11.97 -26.76
C ALA A 117 11.85 11.72 -25.49
N HIS A 118 11.72 12.58 -24.47
CA HIS A 118 12.62 12.58 -23.31
C HIS A 118 11.90 12.92 -22.01
N ILE A 119 12.30 12.24 -20.95
CA ILE A 119 11.94 12.54 -19.57
C ILE A 119 13.22 12.90 -18.84
N CYS A 120 13.41 14.19 -18.54
CA CYS A 120 14.51 14.68 -17.72
C CYS A 120 13.96 15.09 -16.36
N MET A 121 14.45 14.49 -15.27
CA MET A 121 13.92 14.75 -13.93
C MET A 121 14.99 14.72 -12.85
N VAL A 122 14.85 15.61 -11.87
CA VAL A 122 15.55 15.58 -10.60
C VAL A 122 14.53 15.67 -9.48
N SER A 123 14.44 14.64 -8.65
CA SER A 123 13.43 14.54 -7.59
C SER A 123 14.04 13.96 -6.31
N GLU A 124 14.07 14.77 -5.24
CA GLU A 124 14.44 14.30 -3.90
C GLU A 124 13.43 13.26 -3.38
N GLY A 125 12.14 13.45 -3.68
CA GLY A 125 11.09 12.50 -3.31
C GLY A 125 11.24 11.14 -4.01
N LEU A 126 11.68 11.13 -5.28
CA LEU A 126 11.94 9.89 -6.00
C LEU A 126 13.13 9.12 -5.40
N VAL A 127 14.22 9.82 -5.10
CA VAL A 127 15.39 9.20 -4.46
C VAL A 127 14.99 8.53 -3.15
N GLU A 128 14.25 9.24 -2.30
CA GLU A 128 13.77 8.71 -1.01
C GLU A 128 12.80 7.52 -1.20
N ALA A 129 11.90 7.59 -2.18
CA ALA A 129 10.96 6.51 -2.49
C ALA A 129 11.67 5.23 -2.95
N VAL A 130 12.68 5.35 -3.81
CA VAL A 130 13.51 4.22 -4.28
C VAL A 130 14.33 3.65 -3.13
N GLU A 131 14.94 4.49 -2.29
CA GLU A 131 15.71 4.00 -1.13
C GLU A 131 14.83 3.20 -0.14
N LEU A 132 13.58 3.64 0.07
CA LEU A 132 12.62 2.90 0.89
C LEU A 132 12.27 1.55 0.26
N GLU A 133 12.00 1.52 -1.04
CA GLU A 133 11.74 0.28 -1.77
C GLU A 133 12.89 -0.72 -1.59
N GLU A 134 14.11 -0.29 -1.89
CA GLU A 134 15.30 -1.16 -1.89
C GLU A 134 15.67 -1.64 -0.48
N LYS A 135 15.59 -0.75 0.52
CA LYS A 135 16.17 -1.00 1.86
C LYS A 135 15.14 -1.42 2.91
N ARG A 136 13.85 -1.10 2.74
CA ARG A 136 12.83 -1.21 3.79
C ARG A 136 11.54 -1.92 3.35
N ALA A 137 11.16 -1.85 2.07
CA ALA A 137 9.97 -2.53 1.54
C ALA A 137 10.25 -4.00 1.19
N ILE A 138 10.59 -4.80 2.20
CA ILE A 138 10.88 -6.23 2.06
C ILE A 138 9.62 -7.02 1.64
N TYR A 139 8.47 -6.60 2.18
CA TYR A 139 7.16 -7.19 1.97
C TYR A 139 6.37 -6.47 0.86
N PRO A 140 5.28 -7.06 0.33
CA PRO A 140 4.43 -6.43 -0.69
C PRO A 140 3.62 -5.24 -0.14
N ARG A 141 4.30 -4.12 0.14
CA ARG A 141 3.73 -2.90 0.72
C ARG A 141 4.42 -1.66 0.17
N ILE A 142 3.69 -0.54 0.17
CA ILE A 142 4.22 0.77 -0.22
C ILE A 142 4.32 1.66 1.02
N ILE A 143 5.56 1.98 1.41
CA ILE A 143 5.90 2.61 2.68
C ILE A 143 5.97 4.14 2.54
N LEU A 144 5.52 4.89 3.53
CA LEU A 144 5.69 6.34 3.59
C LEU A 144 7.01 6.68 4.29
N SER A 145 7.77 7.62 3.71
CA SER A 145 8.89 8.26 4.40
C SER A 145 8.42 9.10 5.59
N SER A 146 9.31 9.37 6.54
CA SER A 146 9.00 10.22 7.70
C SER A 146 8.54 11.61 7.27
N LYS A 147 9.13 12.19 6.22
CA LYS A 147 8.74 13.50 5.69
C LYS A 147 7.31 13.52 5.16
N VAL A 148 6.87 12.42 4.54
CA VAL A 148 5.49 12.28 4.06
C VAL A 148 4.53 12.17 5.23
N VAL A 149 4.88 11.38 6.25
CA VAL A 149 4.08 11.25 7.49
C VAL A 149 3.98 12.59 8.23
N GLU A 150 5.08 13.34 8.35
CA GLU A 150 5.12 14.70 8.93
C GLU A 150 4.22 15.67 8.14
N LYS A 151 4.29 15.63 6.81
CA LYS A 151 3.42 16.45 5.96
C LYS A 151 1.94 16.16 6.15
N ILE A 152 1.57 14.88 6.23
CA ILE A 152 0.20 14.47 6.50
C ILE A 152 -0.24 14.94 7.89
N HIS A 153 0.61 14.78 8.90
CA HIS A 153 0.34 15.27 10.25
C HIS A 153 0.09 16.78 10.30
N ASP A 154 0.85 17.56 9.54
CA ASP A 154 0.77 19.02 9.56
C ASP A 154 -0.37 19.58 8.68
N GLU A 155 -0.74 18.89 7.60
CA GLU A 155 -1.66 19.40 6.58
C GLU A 155 -3.07 18.76 6.61
N ALA A 156 -3.22 17.55 7.14
CA ALA A 156 -4.55 16.92 7.24
C ALA A 156 -5.44 17.70 8.22
N SER A 157 -6.73 17.90 7.88
CA SER A 157 -7.65 18.59 8.80
C SER A 157 -7.94 17.76 10.05
N ASP A 158 -8.01 16.44 9.87
CA ASP A 158 -8.33 15.47 10.88
C ASP A 158 -7.96 14.06 10.41
N LEU A 159 -8.03 13.11 11.33
CA LEU A 159 -7.64 11.73 11.06
C LEU A 159 -8.58 11.01 10.07
N TYR A 160 -9.84 11.46 9.90
CA TYR A 160 -10.79 10.77 9.01
C TYR A 160 -10.34 10.79 7.55
N GLN A 161 -9.59 11.82 7.14
CA GLN A 161 -9.02 11.91 5.79
C GLN A 161 -8.08 10.73 5.47
N VAL A 162 -7.40 10.18 6.48
CA VAL A 162 -6.29 9.22 6.28
C VAL A 162 -6.48 7.87 6.96
N ALA A 163 -7.38 7.77 7.94
CA ALA A 163 -7.54 6.58 8.80
C ALA A 163 -7.82 5.28 8.05
N GLN A 164 -8.40 5.37 6.84
CA GLN A 164 -8.73 4.20 6.02
C GLN A 164 -7.63 3.83 5.02
N LEU A 165 -6.79 4.81 4.68
CA LEU A 165 -5.75 4.71 3.66
C LEU A 165 -4.44 4.13 4.21
N LEU A 166 -4.22 4.19 5.52
CA LEU A 166 -2.93 3.85 6.12
C LEU A 166 -3.03 2.76 7.17
N ILE A 167 -1.97 1.95 7.24
CA ILE A 167 -1.74 0.92 8.25
C ILE A 167 -0.34 1.13 8.83
N GLN A 168 -0.21 1.10 10.16
CA GLN A 168 1.10 1.07 10.80
C GLN A 168 1.56 -0.37 10.94
N CYS A 169 2.78 -0.64 10.50
CA CYS A 169 3.44 -1.93 10.65
C CYS A 169 4.26 -1.98 11.94
N GLN A 170 4.56 -3.19 12.41
CA GLN A 170 5.36 -3.43 13.63
C GLN A 170 6.77 -2.82 13.60
N ASP A 171 7.32 -2.55 12.41
CA ASP A 171 8.61 -1.89 12.21
C ASP A 171 8.51 -0.36 12.09
N ASP A 172 7.49 0.22 12.74
CA ASP A 172 7.17 1.65 12.84
C ASP A 172 6.77 2.35 11.54
N TYR A 173 6.95 1.72 10.39
CA TYR A 173 6.57 2.30 9.10
C TYR A 173 5.06 2.32 8.90
N TRP A 174 4.57 3.46 8.42
CA TRP A 174 3.24 3.59 7.84
C TRP A 174 3.29 3.15 6.38
N CYS A 175 2.31 2.34 5.95
CA CYS A 175 2.14 1.95 4.57
C CYS A 175 0.72 2.17 4.09
N ILE A 176 0.54 2.24 2.78
CA ILE A 176 -0.78 2.24 2.17
C ILE A 176 -1.50 0.94 2.52
N ASN A 177 -2.77 1.06 2.90
CA ASN A 177 -3.68 -0.06 3.09
C ASN A 177 -4.04 -0.65 1.71
N PRO A 178 -3.54 -1.84 1.35
CA PRO A 178 -3.80 -2.43 0.04
C PRO A 178 -5.27 -2.83 -0.17
N PHE A 179 -6.06 -2.88 0.90
CA PHE A 179 -7.42 -3.40 0.90
C PHE A 179 -8.49 -2.30 0.92
N PHE A 180 -8.09 -1.02 0.99
CA PHE A 180 -9.02 0.09 1.18
C PHE A 180 -10.11 0.18 0.10
N LEU A 181 -9.73 -0.07 -1.16
CA LEU A 181 -10.62 0.01 -2.32
C LEU A 181 -10.98 -1.35 -2.92
N CYS A 182 -10.72 -2.44 -2.20
CA CYS A 182 -11.04 -3.79 -2.66
C CYS A 182 -12.48 -4.15 -2.26
N PRO A 183 -13.42 -4.30 -3.21
CA PRO A 183 -14.82 -4.56 -2.90
C PRO A 183 -15.08 -6.01 -2.49
N ASP A 184 -14.26 -6.95 -2.99
CA ASP A 184 -14.33 -8.38 -2.69
C ASP A 184 -12.93 -8.92 -2.44
N PHE A 185 -12.71 -9.45 -1.23
CA PHE A 185 -11.42 -10.02 -0.85
C PHE A 185 -11.20 -11.43 -1.39
N ALA A 186 -12.23 -12.14 -1.88
CA ALA A 186 -12.11 -13.54 -2.27
C ALA A 186 -11.06 -13.79 -3.37
N PRO A 187 -10.99 -13.01 -4.48
CA PRO A 187 -9.94 -13.18 -5.48
C PRO A 187 -8.55 -12.91 -4.90
N LEU A 188 -8.44 -11.89 -4.05
CA LEU A 188 -7.18 -11.52 -3.43
C LEU A 188 -6.67 -12.60 -2.47
N ILE A 189 -7.55 -13.16 -1.62
CA ILE A 189 -7.26 -14.30 -0.74
C ILE A 189 -6.80 -15.51 -1.57
N GLN A 190 -7.49 -15.81 -2.67
CA GLN A 190 -7.13 -16.90 -3.57
C GLN A 190 -5.73 -16.69 -4.17
N ASN A 191 -5.42 -15.49 -4.64
CA ASN A 191 -4.13 -15.14 -5.21
C ASN A 191 -3.01 -15.24 -4.17
N ILE A 192 -3.21 -14.70 -2.97
CA ILE A 192 -2.25 -14.80 -1.85
C ILE A 192 -1.96 -16.27 -1.54
N ASN A 193 -3.01 -17.08 -1.37
CA ASN A 193 -2.86 -18.50 -1.04
C ASN A 193 -2.19 -19.30 -2.16
N THR A 194 -2.39 -18.91 -3.41
CA THR A 194 -1.74 -19.53 -4.57
C THR A 194 -0.24 -19.27 -4.55
N GLU A 195 0.20 -18.04 -4.28
CA GLU A 195 1.62 -17.71 -4.20
C GLU A 195 2.29 -18.35 -2.97
N ILE A 196 1.61 -18.41 -1.81
CA ILE A 196 2.10 -19.11 -0.62
C ILE A 196 2.39 -20.57 -0.95
N LYS A 197 1.43 -21.26 -1.60
CA LYS A 197 1.59 -22.68 -1.99
C LYS A 197 2.70 -22.87 -3.01
N LYS A 198 2.77 -21.99 -4.01
CA LYS A 198 3.77 -22.04 -5.08
C LYS A 198 5.19 -21.90 -4.55
N PHE A 199 5.41 -21.00 -3.58
CA PHE A 199 6.72 -20.73 -3.03
C PHE A 199 7.00 -21.44 -1.70
N ALA A 200 6.22 -22.47 -1.34
CA ALA A 200 6.34 -23.16 -0.04
C ALA A 200 7.77 -23.69 0.25
N GLU A 201 8.50 -24.10 -0.79
CA GLU A 201 9.89 -24.58 -0.67
C GLU A 201 10.93 -23.44 -0.69
N GLU A 202 10.54 -22.25 -1.14
CA GLU A 202 11.39 -21.05 -1.21
C GLU A 202 11.03 -20.08 -0.08
N LEU A 203 11.34 -20.47 1.16
CA LEU A 203 10.90 -19.78 2.38
C LEU A 203 11.12 -18.25 2.36
N HIS A 204 12.22 -17.78 1.77
CA HIS A 204 12.53 -16.35 1.67
C HIS A 204 11.52 -15.57 0.80
N ILE A 205 10.95 -16.18 -0.24
CA ILE A 205 9.88 -15.62 -1.07
C ILE A 205 8.54 -15.88 -0.41
N CYS A 206 8.30 -17.09 0.09
CA CYS A 206 7.06 -17.47 0.76
C CYS A 206 6.71 -16.48 1.88
N LYS A 207 7.69 -16.12 2.72
CA LYS A 207 7.53 -15.16 3.82
C LYS A 207 6.95 -13.80 3.38
N LYS A 208 7.17 -13.38 2.13
CA LYS A 208 6.59 -12.14 1.59
C LYS A 208 5.07 -12.25 1.43
N TYR A 209 4.60 -13.37 0.89
CA TYR A 209 3.17 -13.64 0.72
C TYR A 209 2.50 -14.02 2.04
N MET A 210 3.22 -14.67 2.95
CA MET A 210 2.75 -14.93 4.32
C MET A 210 2.49 -13.63 5.09
N TRP A 211 3.40 -12.65 4.99
CA TRP A 211 3.18 -11.32 5.59
C TRP A 211 1.88 -10.69 5.10
N LEU A 212 1.62 -10.76 3.80
CA LEU A 212 0.39 -10.24 3.21
C LEU A 212 -0.84 -11.05 3.64
N GLY A 213 -0.70 -12.37 3.79
CA GLY A 213 -1.72 -13.25 4.35
C GLY A 213 -2.07 -12.93 5.80
N GLU A 214 -1.07 -12.66 6.64
CA GLU A 214 -1.29 -12.20 8.03
C GLU A 214 -1.98 -10.84 8.07
N LEU A 215 -1.62 -9.92 7.16
CA LEU A 215 -2.30 -8.64 7.02
C LEU A 215 -3.77 -8.82 6.61
N MET A 216 -4.06 -9.74 5.68
CA MET A 216 -5.42 -10.10 5.26
C MET A 216 -6.22 -10.73 6.41
N ASN A 217 -5.63 -11.65 7.16
CA ASN A 217 -6.25 -12.26 8.33
C ASN A 217 -6.58 -11.20 9.40
N TYR A 218 -5.65 -10.28 9.66
CA TYR A 218 -5.89 -9.13 10.51
C TYR A 218 -7.05 -8.29 9.99
N PHE A 219 -7.10 -7.98 8.70
CA PHE A 219 -8.17 -7.18 8.14
C PHE A 219 -9.55 -7.86 8.25
N CYS A 220 -9.64 -9.16 7.96
CA CYS A 220 -10.89 -9.92 7.97
C CYS A 220 -11.42 -10.24 9.38
N ILE A 221 -10.52 -10.55 10.32
CA ILE A 221 -10.91 -11.12 11.63
C ILE A 221 -10.69 -10.10 12.76
N TRP A 222 -9.48 -9.52 12.80
CA TRP A 222 -9.00 -8.76 13.95
C TRP A 222 -9.10 -7.26 13.79
N SER A 223 -9.52 -6.74 12.64
CA SER A 223 -9.69 -5.29 12.44
C SER A 223 -10.87 -4.72 13.23
N GLY A 224 -11.75 -5.58 13.75
CA GLY A 224 -12.81 -5.22 14.69
C GLY A 224 -12.24 -4.83 16.05
N LEU A 225 -12.82 -3.81 16.68
CA LEU A 225 -12.19 -3.20 17.86
C LEU A 225 -11.97 -4.15 19.04
N GLU A 226 -12.96 -5.01 19.33
CA GLU A 226 -12.86 -6.00 20.42
C GLU A 226 -11.81 -7.07 20.10
N SER A 227 -11.68 -7.44 18.83
CA SER A 227 -10.71 -8.43 18.38
C SER A 227 -9.29 -7.86 18.19
N GLN A 228 -9.13 -6.53 18.05
CA GLN A 228 -7.81 -5.88 18.00
C GLN A 228 -7.04 -6.07 19.32
N LYS A 229 -7.67 -5.82 20.48
CA LYS A 229 -6.99 -5.99 21.78
C LYS A 229 -6.55 -7.45 21.97
N GLU A 230 -7.42 -8.40 21.64
CA GLU A 230 -7.08 -9.82 21.66
C GLU A 230 -5.89 -10.12 20.75
N TYR A 231 -5.92 -9.62 19.51
CA TYR A 231 -4.84 -9.82 18.55
C TYR A 231 -3.48 -9.39 19.07
N TYR A 232 -3.36 -8.25 19.75
CA TYR A 232 -2.06 -7.82 20.31
C TYR A 232 -1.61 -8.60 21.54
N GLN A 233 -2.55 -9.17 22.29
CA GLN A 233 -2.25 -10.03 23.44
C GLN A 233 -1.88 -11.47 23.00
N LYS A 234 -2.28 -11.86 21.79
CA LYS A 234 -2.18 -13.22 21.28
C LYS A 234 -0.93 -13.42 20.43
N ASN A 235 -0.07 -14.34 20.86
CA ASN A 235 1.12 -14.75 20.10
C ASN A 235 0.94 -16.10 19.40
N LYS A 236 0.01 -16.93 19.88
CA LYS A 236 -0.32 -18.25 19.31
C LYS A 236 -1.81 -18.35 19.04
N ILE A 237 -2.16 -18.98 17.92
CA ILE A 237 -3.55 -19.32 17.59
C ILE A 237 -3.79 -20.81 17.87
N SER A 238 -5.01 -21.18 18.20
CA SER A 238 -5.38 -22.59 18.33
C SER A 238 -5.50 -23.27 16.95
N VAL A 239 -5.52 -24.60 16.95
CA VAL A 239 -5.73 -25.40 15.72
C VAL A 239 -7.08 -25.04 15.09
N GLU A 240 -8.13 -24.88 15.89
CA GLU A 240 -9.47 -24.51 15.41
C GLU A 240 -9.50 -23.10 14.81
N GLU A 241 -8.79 -22.15 15.42
CA GLU A 241 -8.69 -20.77 14.91
C GLU A 241 -7.95 -20.71 13.58
N LYS A 242 -6.90 -21.53 13.44
CA LYS A 242 -6.13 -21.64 12.21
C LYS A 242 -6.98 -22.10 11.02
N GLU A 243 -7.94 -23.00 11.25
CA GLU A 243 -8.86 -23.48 10.20
C GLU A 243 -9.84 -22.39 9.73
N LEU A 244 -10.06 -21.35 10.53
CA LEU A 244 -10.94 -20.22 10.21
C LEU A 244 -10.23 -19.07 9.50
N LEU A 245 -8.90 -19.13 9.36
CA LEU A 245 -8.14 -18.06 8.73
C LEU A 245 -8.31 -18.07 7.19
N PRO A 246 -8.59 -16.92 6.56
CA PRO A 246 -8.57 -16.78 5.11
C PRO A 246 -7.24 -17.22 4.48
N CYS A 247 -6.12 -16.90 5.14
CA CYS A 247 -4.77 -17.20 4.69
C CYS A 247 -4.01 -18.03 5.74
N PRO A 248 -3.16 -18.99 5.34
CA PRO A 248 -2.42 -19.84 6.28
C PRO A 248 -1.35 -19.06 7.05
N ILE A 249 -0.91 -19.62 8.18
CA ILE A 249 0.25 -19.19 8.96
C ILE A 249 1.23 -20.38 9.06
N LEU A 250 2.50 -20.18 8.69
CA LEU A 250 3.50 -21.25 8.59
C LEU A 250 4.28 -21.48 9.89
N ASP A 251 4.49 -20.45 10.71
CA ASP A 251 5.40 -20.50 11.85
C ASP A 251 4.76 -21.14 13.07
N ASN A 252 4.52 -22.46 13.06
CA ASN A 252 4.04 -23.23 14.22
C ASN A 252 2.85 -22.58 14.96
N GLU A 253 1.92 -21.98 14.21
CA GLU A 253 0.73 -21.31 14.76
C GLU A 253 1.05 -20.00 15.52
N GLU A 254 2.21 -19.40 15.26
CA GLU A 254 2.63 -18.11 15.80
C GLU A 254 2.27 -16.98 14.85
N ILE A 255 1.66 -15.92 15.38
CA ILE A 255 1.45 -14.68 14.64
C ILE A 255 2.78 -13.93 14.60
N THR A 256 3.33 -13.71 13.42
CA THR A 256 4.68 -13.16 13.27
C THR A 256 4.69 -11.65 13.03
N GLN A 257 3.57 -11.09 12.60
CA GLN A 257 3.42 -9.67 12.28
C GLN A 257 2.26 -9.07 13.07
N LYS A 258 2.40 -7.79 13.44
CA LYS A 258 1.33 -7.00 14.05
C LYS A 258 1.11 -5.71 13.26
N PHE A 259 -0.15 -5.26 13.20
CA PHE A 259 -0.58 -4.12 12.39
C PHE A 259 -1.60 -3.28 13.12
N ILE A 260 -1.51 -1.95 13.01
CA ILE A 260 -2.54 -1.01 13.48
C ILE A 260 -3.31 -0.45 12.29
N TYR A 261 -4.63 -0.65 12.29
CA TYR A 261 -5.54 -0.05 11.33
C TYR A 261 -6.55 0.89 12.00
N LEU A 262 -6.52 2.16 11.60
CA LEU A 262 -7.14 3.26 12.33
C LEU A 262 -8.67 3.40 12.13
N LYS A 263 -9.21 2.98 10.98
CA LYS A 263 -10.62 3.22 10.60
C LYS A 263 -11.63 2.86 11.71
N ARG A 264 -11.40 1.75 12.43
CA ARG A 264 -12.34 1.21 13.42
C ARG A 264 -12.03 1.66 14.86
N MET A 265 -10.89 2.30 15.09
CA MET A 265 -10.50 2.80 16.41
C MET A 265 -11.14 4.17 16.74
N MET A 266 -11.50 4.96 15.72
CA MET A 266 -12.00 6.34 15.87
C MET A 266 -13.30 6.46 16.67
N PHE A 267 -14.07 5.37 16.82
CA PHE A 267 -15.37 5.42 17.50
C PHE A 267 -15.30 5.23 19.01
N ARG A 268 -14.19 4.72 19.57
CA ARG A 268 -14.05 4.46 21.02
C ARG A 268 -12.86 5.14 21.69
N TYR A 269 -11.83 5.50 20.94
CA TYR A 269 -10.64 6.18 21.48
C TYR A 269 -10.56 7.63 20.98
N LYS A 270 -10.00 8.52 21.81
CA LYS A 270 -9.61 9.86 21.35
C LYS A 270 -8.42 9.70 20.42
N LEU A 271 -8.73 9.64 19.13
CA LEU A 271 -7.76 9.62 18.05
C LEU A 271 -7.63 11.01 17.46
N ASP A 272 -6.39 11.40 17.23
CA ASP A 272 -6.01 12.61 16.52
C ASP A 272 -4.73 12.31 15.72
N LEU A 273 -4.21 13.31 15.01
CA LEU A 273 -3.04 13.16 14.15
C LEU A 273 -1.77 12.77 14.92
N SER A 274 -1.73 12.90 16.26
CA SER A 274 -0.57 12.48 17.07
C SER A 274 -0.23 11.00 16.93
N VAL A 275 -1.15 10.16 16.43
CA VAL A 275 -0.87 8.76 16.09
C VAL A 275 0.32 8.61 15.14
N PHE A 276 0.53 9.59 14.26
CA PHE A 276 1.64 9.62 13.31
C PHE A 276 2.99 9.98 13.94
N THR A 277 2.99 10.50 15.17
CA THR A 277 4.20 10.90 15.91
C THR A 277 4.72 9.80 16.84
N ARG A 278 3.97 8.69 16.99
CA ARG A 278 4.28 7.60 17.90
C ARG A 278 4.81 6.38 17.14
N THR A 279 5.72 5.66 17.79
CA THR A 279 6.10 4.30 17.40
C THR A 279 4.90 3.36 17.46
N PHE A 280 5.03 2.20 16.82
CA PHE A 280 4.05 1.13 16.86
C PHE A 280 3.74 0.71 18.29
N GLU A 281 4.77 0.47 19.12
CA GLU A 281 4.59 0.05 20.51
C GLU A 281 3.90 1.12 21.37
N GLU A 282 4.23 2.39 21.16
CA GLU A 282 3.56 3.51 21.84
C GLU A 282 2.09 3.60 21.45
N ASN A 283 1.75 3.44 20.18
CA ASN A 283 0.36 3.38 19.73
C ASN A 283 -0.35 2.15 20.30
N VAL A 284 0.27 0.97 20.29
CA VAL A 284 -0.33 -0.23 20.90
C VAL A 284 -0.61 0.00 22.37
N LYS A 285 0.34 0.58 23.11
CA LYS A 285 0.19 0.86 24.53
C LYS A 285 -0.93 1.88 24.78
N TYR A 286 -0.94 2.97 24.02
CA TYR A 286 -1.91 4.06 24.20
C TYR A 286 -3.34 3.62 23.90
N TYR A 287 -3.56 2.76 22.90
CA TYR A 287 -4.91 2.37 22.48
C TYR A 287 -5.39 1.03 23.04
N PHE A 288 -4.51 0.08 23.35
CA PHE A 288 -4.93 -1.30 23.69
C PHE A 288 -4.49 -1.77 25.08
N ASN A 289 -3.54 -1.11 25.72
CA ASN A 289 -3.04 -1.48 27.06
C ASN A 289 -3.48 -0.46 28.12
N GLU A 290 -4.78 -0.48 28.43
CA GLU A 290 -5.27 -0.22 29.80
C GLU A 290 -5.15 -1.51 30.62
#